data_AF-A0A2V8CT74-F1
#
_entry.id   AF-A0A2V8CT74-F1
#
_cell.length_a   1.000
_cell.length_b   1.000
_cell.length_c   1.000
_cell.angle_alpha   90.00
_cell.angle_beta   90.00
_cell.angle_gamma   90.00
#
_symmetry.space_group_name_H-M   'P 1'
#
loop_
_entity.id
_entity.type
_entity.pdbx_description
1 polymer ?
#
loop_
_entity_poly.entity_id
_entity_poly.type
_entity_poly.pdbx_seq_one_letter_code
_entity_poly.pdbx_strand_id
1 'polypeptide(L)'
;MRQLTVLFALLTALFMPAPAAASTVTLTDYNLGNSNFFNNAAGGGGPFEAKTTGAALGDAEFITFCIEFNEHFSYGGTYGFTLSDNAVNGGVAGGNPDPVSDATKWLYYEVVSGGYTSMYTDATGLGLSNNVGADFQNAIWYLEQERTEAEIGGPTSAGRLLAQRALDNQAAWIPLYAAGNRVYAMNLTDAAGGLHQDQLAYESAPEPGSLMLLGTGLLVLSRKLLIRRWRSQAPVRA
;
A
#
# COMPACT_ATOMS: atom_id res chain seq x y z
N MET A 1 47.00 -16.86 -29.18
CA MET A 1 46.48 -15.50 -28.85
C MET A 1 45.22 -15.09 -29.64
N ARG A 2 44.46 -16.03 -30.23
CA ARG A 2 43.29 -15.74 -31.08
C ARG A 2 41.99 -16.38 -30.58
N GLN A 3 42.03 -16.99 -29.39
CA GLN A 3 40.90 -17.68 -28.74
C GLN A 3 40.45 -17.03 -27.42
N LEU A 4 41.18 -16.02 -26.92
CA LEU A 4 40.76 -15.27 -25.72
C LEU A 4 39.82 -14.09 -26.02
N THR A 5 39.74 -13.63 -27.28
CA THR A 5 38.94 -12.45 -27.64
C THR A 5 37.45 -12.76 -27.83
N VAL A 6 37.09 -14.04 -28.01
CA VAL A 6 35.70 -14.45 -28.24
C VAL A 6 34.92 -14.63 -26.93
N LEU A 7 35.59 -14.89 -25.81
CA LEU A 7 34.92 -15.10 -24.51
C LEU A 7 34.43 -13.79 -23.87
N PHE A 8 35.01 -12.64 -24.22
CA PHE A 8 34.63 -11.34 -23.64
C PHE A 8 33.46 -10.66 -24.37
N ALA A 9 33.17 -11.06 -25.62
CA ALA A 9 32.06 -10.53 -26.42
C ALA A 9 30.73 -11.27 -26.20
N LEU A 10 30.77 -12.48 -25.62
CA LEU A 10 29.56 -13.27 -25.31
C LEU A 10 29.00 -12.99 -23.90
N LEU A 11 29.77 -12.37 -23.00
CA LEU A 11 29.32 -12.08 -21.63
C LEU A 11 28.55 -10.76 -21.50
N THR A 12 28.60 -9.87 -22.50
CA THR A 12 27.88 -8.58 -22.51
C THR A 12 26.48 -8.66 -23.11
N ALA A 13 26.11 -9.76 -23.78
CA ALA A 13 24.79 -9.94 -24.40
C ALA A 13 23.70 -10.47 -23.43
N LEU A 14 24.04 -10.75 -22.17
CA LEU A 14 23.13 -11.39 -21.19
C LEU A 14 22.53 -10.44 -20.15
N PHE A 15 22.80 -9.13 -20.24
CA PHE A 15 22.17 -8.10 -19.40
C PHE A 15 21.34 -7.14 -20.26
N MET A 16 20.46 -7.66 -21.10
CA MET A 16 19.33 -6.84 -21.54
C MET A 16 18.37 -6.72 -20.36
N PRO A 17 18.14 -5.52 -19.78
CA PRO A 17 17.07 -5.37 -18.82
C PRO A 17 15.77 -5.75 -19.53
N ALA A 18 15.08 -6.75 -19.01
CA ALA A 18 13.73 -7.05 -19.47
C ALA A 18 12.89 -5.77 -19.30
N PRO A 19 12.03 -5.40 -20.26
CA PRO A 19 11.13 -4.27 -20.08
C PRO A 19 10.32 -4.53 -18.82
N ALA A 20 10.44 -3.64 -17.83
CA ALA A 20 9.60 -3.69 -16.65
C ALA A 20 8.16 -3.45 -17.13
N ALA A 21 7.29 -4.44 -16.95
CA ALA A 21 5.87 -4.25 -17.19
C ALA A 21 5.34 -3.16 -16.25
N ALA A 22 4.51 -2.26 -16.78
CA ALA A 22 3.85 -1.25 -15.97
C ALA A 22 2.97 -1.93 -14.92
N SER A 23 2.97 -1.38 -13.70
CA SER A 23 2.09 -1.88 -12.64
C SER A 23 0.64 -1.55 -12.98
N THR A 24 -0.26 -2.49 -12.74
CA THR A 24 -1.68 -2.32 -13.03
C THR A 24 -2.55 -2.68 -11.84
N VAL A 25 -3.72 -2.06 -11.77
CA VAL A 25 -4.74 -2.31 -10.76
C VAL A 25 -6.11 -2.45 -11.38
N THR A 26 -6.91 -3.35 -10.82
CA THR A 26 -8.36 -3.43 -11.06
C THR A 26 -9.09 -3.27 -9.74
N LEU A 27 -10.15 -2.46 -9.76
CA LEU A 27 -10.96 -2.11 -8.60
C LEU A 27 -12.34 -2.75 -8.72
N THR A 28 -12.74 -3.51 -7.70
CA THR A 28 -14.07 -4.13 -7.58
C THR A 28 -14.65 -3.90 -6.19
N ASP A 29 -15.87 -4.38 -5.93
CA ASP A 29 -16.44 -4.34 -4.58
C ASP A 29 -15.57 -5.15 -3.62
N TYR A 30 -15.45 -4.65 -2.40
CA TYR A 30 -14.69 -5.34 -1.37
C TYR A 30 -15.44 -6.60 -0.90
N ASN A 31 -14.90 -7.78 -1.22
CA ASN A 31 -15.54 -9.07 -0.90
C ASN A 31 -14.59 -10.09 -0.22
N LEU A 32 -13.53 -9.62 0.45
CA LEU A 32 -12.56 -10.48 1.16
C LEU A 32 -13.09 -11.08 2.49
N GLY A 33 -14.40 -11.33 2.59
CA GLY A 33 -15.00 -12.07 3.72
C GLY A 33 -15.30 -11.25 4.97
N ASN A 34 -15.17 -9.91 4.92
CA ASN A 34 -15.50 -9.02 6.03
C ASN A 34 -16.73 -8.17 5.69
N SER A 35 -17.87 -8.52 6.32
CA SER A 35 -19.16 -7.85 6.08
C SER A 35 -19.20 -6.39 6.55
N ASN A 36 -18.19 -5.90 7.25
CA ASN A 36 -18.20 -4.54 7.80
C ASN A 36 -17.96 -3.45 6.72
N PHE A 37 -17.28 -3.82 5.64
CA PHE A 37 -16.87 -2.91 4.57
C PHE A 37 -17.70 -3.15 3.30
N PHE A 38 -19.01 -3.38 3.45
CA PHE A 38 -19.85 -3.72 2.31
C PHE A 38 -20.48 -2.48 1.64
N ASN A 39 -20.88 -1.48 2.42
CA ASN A 39 -21.52 -0.28 1.87
C ASN A 39 -20.49 0.79 1.52
N ASN A 40 -20.63 1.32 0.31
CA ASN A 40 -19.92 2.49 -0.18
C ASN A 40 -20.52 3.78 0.38
N ALA A 41 -19.70 4.82 0.51
CA ALA A 41 -20.21 6.13 0.89
C ALA A 41 -21.09 6.74 -0.20
N ALA A 42 -22.07 7.56 0.20
CA ALA A 42 -22.85 8.36 -0.73
C ALA A 42 -21.91 9.23 -1.59
N GLY A 43 -22.08 9.18 -2.91
CA GLY A 43 -21.13 9.76 -3.88
C GLY A 43 -20.26 8.72 -4.60
N GLY A 44 -20.33 7.44 -4.19
CA GLY A 44 -19.69 6.34 -4.93
C GLY A 44 -18.22 6.10 -4.58
N GLY A 45 -17.73 6.67 -3.47
CA GLY A 45 -16.43 6.31 -2.91
C GLY A 45 -16.45 4.92 -2.28
N GLY A 46 -15.27 4.41 -1.94
CA GLY A 46 -15.06 3.08 -1.41
C GLY A 46 -15.84 2.74 -0.12
N PRO A 47 -15.62 1.53 0.40
CA PRO A 47 -14.45 0.68 0.19
C PRO A 47 -14.46 -0.09 -1.15
N PHE A 48 -13.27 -0.34 -1.70
CA PHE A 48 -13.06 -1.22 -2.86
C PHE A 48 -11.98 -2.27 -2.59
N GLU A 49 -12.01 -3.34 -3.35
CA GLU A 49 -10.89 -4.29 -3.45
C GLU A 49 -10.01 -3.89 -4.63
N ALA A 50 -8.74 -3.62 -4.33
CA ALA A 50 -7.70 -3.40 -5.33
C ALA A 50 -6.95 -4.70 -5.58
N LYS A 51 -6.93 -5.15 -6.84
CA LYS A 51 -6.11 -6.27 -7.31
C LYS A 51 -4.99 -5.71 -8.17
N THR A 52 -3.77 -5.81 -7.69
CA THR A 52 -2.58 -5.23 -8.34
C THR A 52 -1.72 -6.31 -8.98
N THR A 53 -0.97 -5.92 -10.01
CA THR A 53 0.15 -6.69 -10.56
C THR A 53 1.31 -5.74 -10.88
N GLY A 54 2.52 -6.27 -11.02
CA GLY A 54 3.70 -5.53 -11.45
C GLY A 54 4.62 -5.08 -10.30
N ALA A 55 5.64 -4.28 -10.61
CA ALA A 55 6.77 -4.08 -9.70
C ALA A 55 6.48 -3.16 -8.51
N ALA A 56 5.45 -2.30 -8.58
CA ALA A 56 5.19 -1.30 -7.54
C ALA A 56 4.59 -1.91 -6.25
N LEU A 57 3.66 -2.86 -6.38
CA LEU A 57 3.02 -3.53 -5.25
C LEU A 57 3.03 -5.07 -5.35
N GLY A 58 3.53 -5.63 -6.44
CA GLY A 58 3.47 -7.07 -6.71
C GLY A 58 2.06 -7.53 -7.10
N ASP A 59 1.86 -8.85 -7.03
CA ASP A 59 0.53 -9.44 -7.12
C ASP A 59 -0.11 -9.40 -5.72
N ALA A 60 -0.98 -8.42 -5.48
CA ALA A 60 -1.59 -8.19 -4.17
C ALA A 60 -3.08 -7.84 -4.26
N GLU A 61 -3.84 -8.25 -3.25
CA GLU A 61 -5.26 -7.92 -3.06
C GLU A 61 -5.45 -7.22 -1.72
N PHE A 62 -6.01 -6.02 -1.71
CA PHE A 62 -6.19 -5.22 -0.49
C PHE A 62 -7.40 -4.29 -0.58
N ILE A 63 -7.87 -3.83 0.58
CA ILE A 63 -8.92 -2.82 0.67
C ILE A 63 -8.35 -1.44 0.35
N THR A 64 -9.05 -0.64 -0.45
CA THR A 64 -8.70 0.73 -0.79
C THR A 64 -9.89 1.66 -0.64
N PHE A 65 -9.61 2.96 -0.59
CA PHE A 65 -10.57 4.05 -0.56
C PHE A 65 -10.16 5.13 -1.54
N CYS A 66 -11.14 5.86 -2.04
CA CYS A 66 -10.92 7.05 -2.85
C CYS A 66 -10.30 8.16 -2.01
N ILE A 67 -9.33 8.87 -2.57
CA ILE A 67 -8.75 10.06 -1.94
C ILE A 67 -9.62 11.28 -2.26
N GLU A 68 -10.00 11.45 -3.52
CA GLU A 68 -10.74 12.62 -4.01
C GLU A 68 -12.25 12.33 -4.10
N PHE A 69 -13.12 13.33 -3.99
CA PHE A 69 -14.57 13.12 -4.09
C PHE A 69 -15.11 13.22 -5.52
N ASN A 70 -14.56 14.15 -6.30
CA ASN A 70 -15.02 14.52 -7.64
C ASN A 70 -14.30 13.76 -8.77
N GLU A 71 -13.36 12.88 -8.45
CA GLU A 71 -12.74 11.97 -9.41
C GLU A 71 -13.44 10.61 -9.41
N HIS A 72 -13.50 9.96 -10.58
CA HIS A 72 -14.14 8.66 -10.73
C HIS A 72 -13.30 7.71 -11.56
N PHE A 73 -13.50 6.42 -11.34
CA PHE A 73 -12.99 5.34 -12.17
C PHE A 73 -14.16 4.51 -12.71
N SER A 74 -13.90 3.72 -13.73
CA SER A 74 -14.84 2.76 -14.28
C SER A 74 -14.69 1.43 -13.55
N TYR A 75 -15.75 1.00 -12.87
CA TYR A 75 -15.78 -0.24 -12.10
C TYR A 75 -15.34 -1.46 -12.94
N GLY A 76 -14.44 -2.28 -12.39
CA GLY A 76 -13.85 -3.44 -13.08
C GLY A 76 -12.87 -3.09 -14.20
N GLY A 77 -12.58 -1.81 -14.42
CA GLY A 77 -11.54 -1.36 -15.34
C GLY A 77 -10.14 -1.76 -14.87
N THR A 78 -9.20 -1.84 -15.81
CA THR A 78 -7.77 -2.01 -15.51
C THR A 78 -7.05 -0.71 -15.83
N TYR A 79 -6.27 -0.26 -14.86
CA TYR A 79 -5.55 1.01 -14.88
C TYR A 79 -4.07 0.77 -14.64
N GLY A 80 -3.21 1.56 -15.27
CA GLY A 80 -1.83 1.71 -14.80
C GLY A 80 -1.81 2.54 -13.53
N PHE A 81 -0.80 2.37 -12.68
CA PHE A 81 -0.65 3.23 -11.50
C PHE A 81 0.80 3.54 -11.15
N THR A 82 0.99 4.67 -10.47
CA THR A 82 2.21 4.99 -9.74
C THR A 82 1.90 5.24 -8.28
N LEU A 83 2.89 5.06 -7.40
CA LEU A 83 2.76 5.37 -5.98
C LEU A 83 3.45 6.69 -5.67
N SER A 84 2.79 7.54 -4.89
CA SER A 84 3.40 8.76 -4.38
C SER A 84 2.83 9.18 -3.03
N ASP A 85 3.46 10.14 -2.36
CA ASP A 85 2.94 10.72 -1.12
C ASP A 85 1.78 11.71 -1.36
N ASN A 86 1.38 11.94 -2.62
CA ASN A 86 0.43 12.98 -2.99
C ASN A 86 -0.63 12.46 -3.99
N ALA A 87 -1.87 12.90 -3.86
CA ALA A 87 -2.82 12.82 -4.96
C ALA A 87 -2.41 13.78 -6.08
N VAL A 88 -2.60 13.35 -7.33
CA VAL A 88 -2.21 14.11 -8.52
C VAL A 88 -3.47 14.59 -9.19
N ASN A 89 -3.44 15.85 -9.63
CA ASN A 89 -4.56 16.59 -10.21
C ASN A 89 -5.50 17.26 -9.21
N GLY A 90 -5.56 16.76 -7.98
CA GLY A 90 -6.24 17.40 -6.86
C GLY A 90 -7.75 17.31 -6.97
N GLY A 91 -8.42 17.11 -5.84
CA GLY A 91 -9.86 16.94 -5.78
C GLY A 91 -10.62 18.26 -5.70
N VAL A 92 -11.64 18.29 -4.83
CA VAL A 92 -12.38 19.51 -4.51
C VAL A 92 -11.47 20.56 -3.86
N ALA A 93 -10.45 20.13 -3.09
CA ALA A 93 -9.51 21.02 -2.39
C ALA A 93 -8.08 20.42 -2.29
N GLY A 94 -7.26 20.89 -1.33
CA GLY A 94 -5.98 20.27 -0.97
C GLY A 94 -4.74 20.72 -1.77
N GLY A 95 -4.87 20.93 -3.08
CA GLY A 95 -3.77 21.43 -3.93
C GLY A 95 -3.53 20.57 -5.16
N ASN A 96 -2.43 20.79 -5.88
CA ASN A 96 -2.03 19.94 -7.01
C ASN A 96 -0.51 19.99 -7.20
N PRO A 97 0.24 18.94 -6.79
CA PRO A 97 -0.23 17.73 -6.12
C PRO A 97 -0.68 17.99 -4.67
N ASP A 98 -1.63 17.20 -4.17
CA ASP A 98 -2.20 17.30 -2.81
C ASP A 98 -1.63 16.22 -1.88
N PRO A 99 -0.80 16.56 -0.87
CA PRO A 99 -0.18 15.58 0.01
C PRO A 99 -1.20 14.82 0.86
N VAL A 100 -1.15 13.49 0.84
CA VAL A 100 -2.01 12.67 1.71
C VAL A 100 -1.68 12.96 3.17
N SER A 101 -2.68 13.37 3.95
CA SER A 101 -2.46 13.79 5.34
C SER A 101 -1.99 12.63 6.25
N ASP A 102 -1.19 12.94 7.27
CA ASP A 102 -0.76 11.95 8.28
C ASP A 102 -1.95 11.32 9.03
N ALA A 103 -3.04 12.09 9.21
CA ALA A 103 -4.28 11.59 9.78
C ALA A 103 -4.92 10.51 8.89
N THR A 104 -4.98 10.73 7.58
CA THR A 104 -5.48 9.74 6.62
C THR A 104 -4.56 8.52 6.54
N LYS A 105 -3.24 8.72 6.53
CA LYS A 105 -2.27 7.62 6.56
C LYS A 105 -2.44 6.74 7.80
N TRP A 106 -2.58 7.36 8.98
CA TRP A 106 -2.85 6.63 10.21
C TRP A 106 -4.21 5.91 10.19
N LEU A 107 -5.27 6.58 9.75
CA LEU A 107 -6.61 6.00 9.70
C LEU A 107 -6.67 4.77 8.79
N TYR A 108 -6.05 4.85 7.61
CA TYR A 108 -5.98 3.72 6.68
C TYR A 108 -5.08 2.60 7.20
N TYR A 109 -3.98 2.92 7.88
CA TYR A 109 -3.15 1.93 8.57
C TYR A 109 -3.96 1.09 9.57
N GLU A 110 -4.85 1.69 10.36
CA GLU A 110 -5.73 0.97 11.29
C GLU A 110 -6.66 -0.01 10.56
N VAL A 111 -7.10 0.31 9.33
CA VAL A 111 -7.89 -0.61 8.50
C VAL A 111 -7.06 -1.82 8.09
N VAL A 112 -5.91 -1.58 7.44
CA VAL A 112 -5.09 -2.65 6.85
C VAL A 112 -4.38 -3.52 7.91
N SER A 113 -4.11 -2.96 9.09
CA SER A 113 -3.54 -3.70 10.23
C SER A 113 -4.59 -4.44 11.08
N GLY A 114 -5.89 -4.15 10.87
CA GLY A 114 -6.99 -4.70 11.67
C GLY A 114 -7.30 -3.98 12.98
N GLY A 115 -6.53 -2.94 13.34
CA GLY A 115 -6.75 -2.11 14.53
C GLY A 115 -8.09 -1.34 14.53
N TYR A 116 -8.70 -1.18 13.35
CA TYR A 116 -10.01 -0.54 13.19
C TYR A 116 -11.11 -1.18 14.04
N THR A 117 -11.02 -2.48 14.34
CA THR A 117 -12.06 -3.22 15.07
C THR A 117 -12.34 -2.64 16.46
N SER A 118 -11.29 -2.35 17.23
CA SER A 118 -11.40 -1.65 18.52
C SER A 118 -11.59 -0.15 18.34
N MET A 119 -10.81 0.45 17.43
CA MET A 119 -10.80 1.91 17.25
C MET A 119 -12.17 2.45 16.83
N TYR A 120 -12.88 1.76 15.93
CA TYR A 120 -14.19 2.20 15.44
C TYR A 120 -15.20 2.30 16.58
N THR A 121 -15.27 1.28 17.44
CA THR A 121 -16.19 1.26 18.58
C THR A 121 -15.83 2.35 19.59
N ASP A 122 -14.55 2.53 19.88
CA ASP A 122 -14.07 3.56 20.82
C ASP A 122 -14.34 4.99 20.31
N ALA A 123 -14.21 5.23 19.00
CA ALA A 123 -14.39 6.54 18.40
C ALA A 123 -15.88 6.91 18.23
N THR A 124 -16.70 5.95 17.83
CA THR A 124 -18.09 6.21 17.41
C THR A 124 -19.14 5.83 18.45
N GLY A 125 -18.79 4.93 19.38
CA GLY A 125 -19.75 4.28 20.27
C GLY A 125 -20.66 3.26 19.58
N LEU A 126 -20.42 2.94 18.29
CA LEU A 126 -21.21 2.01 17.49
C LEU A 126 -20.51 0.66 17.38
N GLY A 127 -21.30 -0.41 17.25
CA GLY A 127 -20.79 -1.72 16.87
C GLY A 127 -20.40 -1.77 15.38
N LEU A 128 -19.50 -2.68 15.03
CA LEU A 128 -19.16 -2.94 13.64
C LEU A 128 -20.41 -3.38 12.85
N SER A 129 -20.58 -2.79 11.67
CA SER A 129 -21.72 -3.03 10.77
C SER A 129 -21.27 -2.90 9.32
N ASN A 130 -22.15 -3.18 8.36
CA ASN A 130 -21.87 -3.03 6.92
C ASN A 130 -21.58 -1.58 6.46
N ASN A 131 -21.83 -0.58 7.32
CA ASN A 131 -21.57 0.83 7.04
C ASN A 131 -20.16 1.29 7.43
N VAL A 132 -19.35 0.46 8.09
CA VAL A 132 -18.01 0.86 8.52
C VAL A 132 -17.20 1.40 7.34
N GLY A 133 -17.27 0.75 6.17
CA GLY A 133 -16.60 1.24 4.96
C GLY A 133 -17.03 2.65 4.53
N ALA A 134 -18.33 2.92 4.48
CA ALA A 134 -18.85 4.25 4.17
C ALA A 134 -18.39 5.31 5.18
N ASP A 135 -18.31 4.95 6.47
CA ASP A 135 -17.84 5.86 7.51
C ASP A 135 -16.34 6.19 7.33
N PHE A 136 -15.51 5.20 7.01
CA PHE A 136 -14.09 5.41 6.70
C PHE A 136 -13.91 6.29 5.45
N GLN A 137 -14.66 6.04 4.38
CA GLN A 137 -14.58 6.86 3.16
C GLN A 137 -14.99 8.33 3.42
N ASN A 138 -16.04 8.56 4.21
CA ASN A 138 -16.43 9.91 4.60
C ASN A 138 -15.38 10.59 5.50
N ALA A 139 -14.75 9.83 6.40
CA ALA A 139 -13.67 10.33 7.23
C ALA A 139 -12.46 10.78 6.38
N ILE A 140 -12.05 9.95 5.41
CA ILE A 140 -10.97 10.26 4.47
C ILE A 140 -11.28 11.54 3.68
N TRP A 141 -12.46 11.61 3.06
CA TRP A 141 -12.85 12.82 2.33
C TRP A 141 -12.89 14.07 3.20
N TYR A 142 -13.25 13.96 4.48
CA TYR A 142 -13.20 15.12 5.37
C TYR A 142 -11.76 15.51 5.73
N LEU A 143 -10.88 14.54 5.99
CA LEU A 143 -9.47 14.78 6.34
C LEU A 143 -8.71 15.41 5.17
N GLU A 144 -8.98 14.98 3.95
CA GLU A 144 -8.40 15.52 2.71
C GLU A 144 -9.15 16.76 2.19
N GLN A 145 -10.09 17.32 2.96
CA GLN A 145 -10.85 18.54 2.63
C GLN A 145 -11.74 18.42 1.38
N GLU A 146 -12.05 17.21 0.95
CA GLU A 146 -12.91 16.89 -0.19
C GLU A 146 -14.40 17.06 0.10
N ARG A 147 -14.78 16.98 1.37
CA ARG A 147 -16.14 17.21 1.85
C ARG A 147 -16.16 17.96 3.17
N THR A 148 -17.13 18.85 3.31
CA THR A 148 -17.38 19.58 4.56
C THR A 148 -18.02 18.67 5.62
N GLU A 149 -17.95 19.08 6.89
CA GLU A 149 -18.60 18.36 8.00
C GLU A 149 -20.10 18.16 7.76
N ALA A 150 -20.79 19.17 7.22
CA ALA A 150 -22.21 19.09 6.93
C ALA A 150 -22.54 18.04 5.85
N GLU A 151 -21.68 17.91 4.84
CA GLU A 151 -21.86 16.98 3.72
C GLU A 151 -21.68 15.52 4.14
N ILE A 152 -20.85 15.25 5.16
CA ILE A 152 -20.65 13.90 5.70
C ILE A 152 -21.62 13.54 6.84
N GLY A 153 -22.64 14.36 7.10
CA GLY A 153 -23.69 14.07 8.08
C GLY A 153 -23.55 14.80 9.42
N GLY A 154 -22.62 15.75 9.54
CA GLY A 154 -22.48 16.63 10.70
C GLY A 154 -21.54 16.11 11.80
N PRO A 155 -21.43 16.86 12.92
CA PRO A 155 -20.41 16.66 13.96
C PRO A 155 -20.52 15.32 14.72
N THR A 156 -21.68 14.67 14.65
CA THR A 156 -21.97 13.40 15.35
C THR A 156 -22.00 12.20 14.41
N SER A 157 -21.76 12.39 13.11
CA SER A 157 -21.65 11.29 12.15
C SER A 157 -20.45 10.41 12.47
N ALA A 158 -20.55 9.10 12.23
CA ALA A 158 -19.46 8.17 12.46
C ALA A 158 -18.20 8.54 11.66
N GLY A 159 -18.35 8.93 10.39
CA GLY A 159 -17.23 9.44 9.58
C GLY A 159 -16.54 10.66 10.20
N ARG A 160 -17.28 11.62 10.75
CA ARG A 160 -16.69 12.79 11.42
C ARG A 160 -15.98 12.43 12.72
N LEU A 161 -16.53 11.49 13.50
CA LEU A 161 -15.92 11.01 14.74
C LEU A 161 -14.63 10.21 14.47
N LEU A 162 -14.61 9.40 13.41
CA LEU A 162 -13.40 8.71 12.94
C LEU A 162 -12.33 9.71 12.48
N ALA A 163 -12.71 10.73 11.71
CA ALA A 163 -11.79 11.78 11.33
C ALA A 163 -11.22 12.53 12.55
N GLN A 164 -12.04 12.81 13.57
CA GLN A 164 -11.53 13.38 14.81
C GLN A 164 -10.50 12.47 15.47
N ARG A 165 -10.81 11.17 15.58
CA ARG A 165 -9.90 10.19 16.15
C ARG A 165 -8.58 10.14 15.39
N ALA A 166 -8.62 10.22 14.07
CA ALA A 166 -7.42 10.27 13.23
C ALA A 166 -6.59 11.54 13.48
N LEU A 167 -7.23 12.72 13.55
CA LEU A 167 -6.55 13.97 13.88
C LEU A 167 -5.89 13.92 15.27
N ASP A 168 -6.55 13.32 16.25
CA ASP A 168 -6.01 13.16 17.61
C ASP A 168 -4.81 12.21 17.66
N ASN A 169 -4.68 11.30 16.67
CA ASN A 169 -3.64 10.27 16.62
C ASN A 169 -2.63 10.45 15.46
N GLN A 170 -2.72 11.51 14.66
CA GLN A 170 -1.87 11.70 13.48
C GLN A 170 -0.37 11.64 13.78
N ALA A 171 0.06 12.10 14.96
CA ALA A 171 1.46 12.03 15.39
C ALA A 171 1.98 10.60 15.55
N ALA A 172 1.09 9.61 15.74
CA ALA A 172 1.45 8.20 15.78
C ALA A 172 1.87 7.65 14.41
N TRP A 173 1.60 8.36 13.32
CA TRP A 173 2.11 8.00 12.00
C TRP A 173 3.64 8.05 11.93
N ILE A 174 4.29 9.02 12.59
CA ILE A 174 5.75 9.19 12.57
C ILE A 174 6.49 7.91 12.99
N PRO A 175 6.23 7.30 14.17
CA PRO A 175 6.88 6.06 14.56
C PRO A 175 6.47 4.86 13.67
N LEU A 176 5.25 4.82 13.15
CA LEU A 176 4.82 3.76 12.21
C LEU A 176 5.61 3.83 10.90
N TYR A 177 5.79 5.03 10.35
CA TYR A 177 6.62 5.29 9.19
C TYR A 177 8.08 4.93 9.47
N ALA A 178 8.62 5.30 10.63
CA ALA A 178 9.98 4.91 11.03
C ALA A 178 10.14 3.38 11.14
N ALA A 179 9.08 2.66 11.50
CA ALA A 179 9.03 1.20 11.54
C ALA A 179 8.90 0.53 10.16
N GLY A 180 8.81 1.32 9.07
CA GLY A 180 8.76 0.83 7.70
C GLY A 180 7.36 0.78 7.08
N ASN A 181 6.31 1.16 7.81
CA ASN A 181 4.96 1.21 7.26
C ASN A 181 4.86 2.33 6.22
N ARG A 182 4.18 2.07 5.10
CA ARG A 182 3.99 3.05 4.05
C ARG A 182 2.54 3.07 3.60
N VAL A 183 1.97 4.26 3.55
CA VAL A 183 0.67 4.55 2.93
C VAL A 183 0.91 5.59 1.84
N TYR A 184 0.42 5.29 0.65
CA TYR A 184 0.61 6.07 -0.56
C TYR A 184 -0.73 6.45 -1.19
N ALA A 185 -0.71 7.52 -1.97
CA ALA A 185 -1.61 7.69 -3.08
C ALA A 185 -1.17 6.76 -4.23
N MET A 186 -2.09 5.93 -4.69
CA MET A 186 -1.99 5.12 -5.89
C MET A 186 -2.70 5.87 -7.00
N ASN A 187 -1.91 6.58 -7.80
CA ASN A 187 -2.41 7.50 -8.81
C ASN A 187 -2.74 6.74 -10.09
N LEU A 188 -4.01 6.72 -10.51
CA LEU A 188 -4.47 5.87 -11.59
C LEU A 188 -4.38 6.56 -12.95
N THR A 189 -3.96 5.78 -13.96
CA THR A 189 -3.87 6.21 -15.35
C THR A 189 -4.52 5.19 -16.27
N ASP A 190 -5.26 5.66 -17.28
CA ASP A 190 -5.69 4.79 -18.37
C ASP A 190 -4.57 4.53 -19.39
N ALA A 191 -4.85 3.67 -20.37
CA ALA A 191 -3.89 3.31 -21.41
C ALA A 191 -3.49 4.50 -22.32
N ALA A 192 -4.25 5.60 -22.34
CA ALA A 192 -3.93 6.82 -23.04
C ALA A 192 -3.18 7.84 -22.17
N GLY A 193 -2.95 7.53 -20.88
CA GLY A 193 -2.31 8.41 -19.90
C GLY A 193 -3.26 9.44 -19.28
N GLY A 194 -4.57 9.29 -19.47
CA GLY A 194 -5.57 10.07 -18.73
C GLY A 194 -5.57 9.69 -17.26
N LEU A 195 -5.68 10.67 -16.36
CA LEU A 195 -5.74 10.48 -14.92
C LEU A 195 -7.14 10.05 -14.48
N HIS A 196 -7.22 9.22 -13.44
CA HIS A 196 -8.45 8.70 -12.84
C HIS A 196 -8.31 8.66 -11.32
N GLN A 197 -9.45 8.57 -10.64
CA GLN A 197 -9.63 8.60 -9.19
C GLN A 197 -8.52 7.95 -8.36
N ASP A 198 -7.71 8.76 -7.69
CA ASP A 198 -6.63 8.30 -6.82
C ASP A 198 -7.13 7.44 -5.63
N GLN A 199 -6.36 6.40 -5.31
CA GLN A 199 -6.70 5.39 -4.32
C GLN A 199 -5.66 5.32 -3.20
N LEU A 200 -6.06 4.93 -1.99
CA LEU A 200 -5.09 4.64 -0.92
C LEU A 200 -4.46 3.25 -1.12
N ALA A 201 -3.15 3.17 -1.04
CA ALA A 201 -2.41 1.91 -1.05
C ALA A 201 -1.50 1.78 0.16
N TYR A 202 -1.36 0.56 0.65
CA TYR A 202 -0.45 0.23 1.75
C TYR A 202 0.63 -0.73 1.23
N GLU A 203 1.88 -0.36 1.47
CA GLU A 203 3.02 -1.24 1.29
C GLU A 203 3.50 -1.64 2.68
N SER A 204 3.27 -2.91 3.06
CA SER A 204 3.98 -3.49 4.19
C SER A 204 5.46 -3.53 3.81
N ALA A 205 6.32 -2.94 4.65
CA ALA A 205 7.76 -2.93 4.44
C ALA A 205 8.24 -4.26 3.84
N PRO A 206 8.98 -4.25 2.72
CA PRO A 206 9.67 -5.45 2.26
C PRO A 206 10.45 -5.99 3.46
N GLU A 207 10.24 -7.26 3.82
CA GLU A 207 11.06 -7.97 4.80
C GLU A 207 12.50 -7.50 4.62
N PRO A 208 13.09 -6.79 5.61
CA PRO A 208 14.32 -6.07 5.38
C PRO A 208 15.34 -7.05 4.80
N GLY A 209 16.21 -6.59 3.89
CA GLY A 209 17.28 -7.40 3.32
C GLY A 209 18.12 -8.16 4.35
N SER A 210 17.97 -7.87 5.65
CA SER A 210 18.21 -8.71 6.82
C SER A 210 17.80 -10.18 6.69
N LEU A 211 16.66 -10.57 6.11
CA LEU A 211 16.35 -12.00 5.89
C LEU A 211 17.23 -12.61 4.81
N MET A 212 17.54 -11.85 3.75
CA MET A 212 18.48 -12.26 2.73
C MET A 212 19.93 -12.32 3.28
N LEU A 213 20.28 -11.39 4.17
CA LEU A 213 21.57 -11.35 4.87
C LEU A 213 21.68 -12.46 5.93
N LEU A 214 20.58 -12.81 6.59
CA LEU A 214 20.48 -13.93 7.52
C LEU A 214 20.59 -15.26 6.75
N GLY A 215 19.88 -15.40 5.64
CA GLY A 215 19.95 -16.56 4.75
C GLY A 215 21.36 -16.76 4.17
N THR A 216 21.99 -15.70 3.68
CA THR A 216 23.38 -15.76 3.18
C THR A 216 24.40 -15.95 4.30
N GLY A 217 24.18 -15.38 5.48
CA GLY A 217 25.01 -15.58 6.67
C GLY A 217 25.03 -17.05 7.15
N LEU A 218 23.88 -17.72 7.15
CA LEU A 218 23.76 -19.13 7.50
C LEU A 218 24.46 -20.06 6.48
N LEU A 219 24.46 -19.70 5.19
CA LEU A 219 25.18 -20.42 4.14
C LEU A 219 26.71 -20.29 4.28
N VAL A 220 27.22 -19.13 4.72
CA VAL A 220 28.66 -18.95 4.97
C VAL A 220 29.12 -19.71 6.22
N LEU A 221 28.29 -19.78 7.27
CA LEU A 221 28.57 -20.54 8.50
C LEU A 221 28.59 -22.05 8.27
N SER A 222 27.62 -22.58 7.51
CA SER A 222 27.57 -24.02 7.17
C SER A 222 28.80 -24.48 6.39
N ARG A 223 29.28 -23.68 5.42
CA ARG A 223 30.52 -23.96 4.67
C ARG A 223 31.77 -23.99 5.56
N LYS A 224 31.88 -23.07 6.54
CA LYS A 224 33.03 -23.05 7.48
C LYS A 224 33.05 -24.26 8.42
N LEU A 225 31.87 -24.73 8.86
CA LEU A 225 31.74 -25.91 9.72
C LEU A 225 32.08 -27.21 8.97
N LEU A 226 31.66 -27.35 7.71
CA LEU A 226 31.99 -28.48 6.84
C LEU A 226 33.52 -28.58 6.59
N ILE A 227 34.18 -27.46 6.33
CA ILE A 227 35.64 -27.40 6.11
C ILE A 227 36.41 -27.75 7.39
N ARG A 228 35.93 -27.34 8.58
CA ARG A 228 36.57 -27.69 9.86
C ARG A 228 36.49 -29.18 10.16
N ARG A 229 35.35 -29.83 9.88
CA ARG A 229 35.14 -31.26 10.13
C ARG A 229 35.99 -32.16 9.22
N TRP A 230 36.31 -31.69 8.01
CA TRP A 230 37.21 -32.40 7.09
C TRP A 230 38.67 -32.35 7.53
N ARG A 231 39.12 -31.24 8.15
CA ARG A 231 40.50 -31.08 8.62
C ARG A 231 40.80 -31.84 9.91
N SER A 232 39.79 -32.16 10.73
CA SER A 232 39.94 -32.97 11.94
C SER A 232 39.97 -34.48 11.69
N GLN A 233 39.74 -34.93 10.45
CA GLN A 233 39.78 -36.35 10.06
C GLN A 233 40.99 -36.70 9.17
N ALA A 234 41.93 -35.77 8.97
CA ALA A 234 43.15 -36.07 8.24
C ALA A 234 44.07 -36.95 9.10
N PRO A 235 44.40 -38.19 8.70
CA PRO A 235 45.34 -39.02 9.45
C PRO A 235 46.74 -38.40 9.42
N VAL A 236 47.34 -38.25 10.59
CA VAL A 236 48.77 -37.94 10.73
C VAL A 236 49.53 -39.12 10.14
N ARG A 237 50.19 -38.91 8.99
CA ARG A 237 51.13 -39.88 8.45
C ARG A 237 52.34 -39.93 9.38
N ALA A 238 52.47 -41.04 10.10
CA ALA A 238 53.71 -41.53 10.68
C ALA A 238 54.06 -42.83 9.96
#